data_AF-A0A0Q9ICA1-F1
#
_entry.id   AF-A0A0Q9ICA1-F1
#
_cell.length_a   1.000
_cell.length_b   1.000
_cell.length_c   1.000
_cell.angle_alpha   90.00
_cell.angle_beta   90.00
_cell.angle_gamma   90.00
#
_symmetry.space_group_name_H-M   'P 1'
#
loop_
_entity.id
_entity.type
_entity.pdbx_description
1 polymer ?
#
loop_
_entity_poly.entity_id
_entity_poly.type
_entity_poly.pdbx_seq_one_letter_code
_entity_poly.pdbx_strand_id
1 'polypeptide(L)'
;MARFEGSCHCGRVAYEVEADLDRTVVCNCSWCQRRGSILTFAPATAFTLKKGEEALTEYRFHTQKIQHLFCATCGIESFARGAMPDGTATVAVNVRCLAGVEPTELTPTVFDGRSR
;
A
#
# COMPACT_ATOMS: atom_id res chain seq x y z
N MET A 1 8.45 14.80 0.97
CA MET A 1 7.99 13.93 -0.12
C MET A 1 9.18 13.59 -1.01
N ALA A 2 9.35 12.31 -1.32
CA ALA A 2 10.38 11.81 -2.22
C ALA A 2 9.76 10.81 -3.20
N ARG A 3 10.40 10.65 -4.36
CA ARG A 3 10.00 9.66 -5.37
C ARG A 3 10.64 8.32 -5.06
N PHE A 4 9.84 7.27 -5.07
CA PHE A 4 10.25 5.90 -4.85
C PHE A 4 9.83 5.00 -6.00
N GLU A 5 10.66 4.01 -6.30
CA GLU A 5 10.28 2.84 -7.06
C GLU A 5 9.79 1.76 -6.09
N GLY A 6 8.76 1.02 -6.48
CA GLY A 6 8.26 -0.10 -5.70
C GLY A 6 7.84 -1.28 -6.57
N SER A 7 7.83 -2.45 -5.97
CA SER A 7 7.43 -3.68 -6.65
C SER A 7 6.87 -4.73 -5.70
N CYS A 8 6.13 -5.69 -6.25
CA CYS A 8 5.94 -6.95 -5.54
C CYS A 8 7.29 -7.72 -5.47
N HIS A 9 7.35 -8.79 -4.67
CA HIS A 9 8.59 -9.56 -4.47
C HIS A 9 9.16 -10.13 -5.78
N CYS A 10 8.31 -10.67 -6.66
CA CYS A 10 8.77 -11.25 -7.93
C CYS A 10 8.97 -10.22 -9.06
N GLY A 11 8.73 -8.93 -8.81
CA GLY A 11 8.93 -7.86 -9.77
C GLY A 11 7.97 -7.83 -10.97
N ARG A 12 6.93 -8.69 -10.98
CA ARG A 12 5.88 -8.66 -12.04
C ARG A 12 5.02 -7.41 -11.97
N VAL A 13 4.74 -6.94 -10.75
CA VAL A 13 4.07 -5.67 -10.47
C VAL A 13 5.15 -4.67 -10.10
N ALA A 14 5.22 -3.54 -10.79
CA ALA A 14 6.14 -2.46 -10.46
C ALA A 14 5.49 -1.10 -10.69
N TYR A 15 5.80 -0.13 -9.84
CA TYR A 15 5.20 1.19 -9.82
C TYR A 15 6.19 2.26 -9.36
N GLU A 16 5.83 3.52 -9.59
CA GLU A 16 6.48 4.69 -9.04
C GLU A 16 5.49 5.45 -8.15
N VAL A 17 5.97 6.01 -7.04
CA VAL A 17 5.13 6.80 -6.14
C VAL A 17 5.91 7.96 -5.53
N GLU A 18 5.28 9.13 -5.43
CA GLU A 18 5.75 10.20 -4.54
C GLU A 18 5.09 10.03 -3.18
N ALA A 19 5.90 9.78 -2.15
CA ALA A 19 5.41 9.46 -0.82
C ALA A 19 6.15 10.25 0.26
N ASP A 20 5.49 10.36 1.42
CA ASP A 20 6.07 10.86 2.65
C ASP A 20 6.22 9.69 3.64
N LEU A 21 7.46 9.33 3.96
CA LEU A 21 7.76 8.22 4.87
C LEU A 21 7.80 8.65 6.34
N ASP A 22 7.79 9.96 6.62
CA ASP A 22 7.64 10.49 7.98
C ASP A 22 6.22 10.24 8.52
N ARG A 23 5.28 9.91 7.62
CA ARG A 23 3.85 9.68 7.90
C ARG A 23 3.44 8.26 7.56
N THR A 24 4.04 7.30 8.24
CA THR A 24 3.68 5.88 8.10
C THR A 24 2.71 5.39 9.18
N VAL A 25 1.96 4.35 8.84
CA VAL A 25 0.88 3.80 9.65
C VAL A 25 0.98 2.28 9.71
N VAL A 26 0.77 1.71 10.90
CA VAL A 26 0.44 0.29 11.09
C VAL A 26 -1.01 0.19 11.56
N CYS A 27 -1.75 -0.75 10.99
CA CYS A 27 -3.17 -0.95 11.29
C CYS A 27 -3.39 -2.32 11.94
N ASN A 28 -4.18 -2.35 13.02
CA ASN A 28 -4.49 -3.55 13.80
C ASN A 28 -5.76 -4.30 13.34
N CYS A 29 -6.36 -3.95 12.20
CA CYS A 29 -7.55 -4.63 11.70
C CYS A 29 -7.22 -6.08 11.28
N SER A 30 -8.26 -6.91 11.10
CA SER A 30 -8.09 -8.33 10.80
C SER A 30 -7.27 -8.61 9.52
N TRP A 31 -7.28 -7.70 8.55
CA TRP A 31 -6.48 -7.78 7.32
C TRP A 31 -5.03 -7.31 7.52
N CYS A 32 -4.87 -6.06 7.97
CA CYS A 32 -3.55 -5.43 8.08
C CYS A 32 -2.64 -6.14 9.08
N GLN A 33 -3.19 -6.61 10.22
CA GLN A 33 -2.40 -7.34 11.21
C GLN A 33 -1.81 -8.64 10.65
N ARG A 34 -2.52 -9.32 9.74
CA ARG A 34 -2.05 -10.59 9.14
C ARG A 34 -1.00 -10.37 8.07
N ARG A 35 -1.04 -9.23 7.37
CA ARG A 35 -0.06 -8.87 6.35
C ARG A 35 1.20 -8.22 6.91
N GLY A 36 1.14 -7.65 8.11
CA GLY A 36 2.29 -6.96 8.70
C GLY A 36 2.72 -5.72 7.90
N SER A 37 1.77 -5.10 7.20
CA SER A 37 2.04 -3.94 6.33
C SER A 37 2.34 -2.70 7.16
N ILE A 38 3.33 -1.93 6.71
CA ILE A 38 3.54 -0.55 7.12
C ILE A 38 3.12 0.30 5.92
N LEU A 39 2.14 1.17 6.10
CA LEU A 39 1.48 1.89 5.03
C LEU A 39 1.89 3.35 5.02
N THR A 40 2.15 3.89 3.83
CA THR A 40 2.08 5.32 3.55
C THR A 40 0.93 5.57 2.56
N PHE A 41 0.38 6.78 2.56
CA PHE A 41 -0.75 7.14 1.71
C PHE A 41 -0.33 8.25 0.76
N ALA A 42 -0.53 8.02 -0.53
CA ALA A 42 -0.26 8.99 -1.59
C ALA A 42 -1.54 9.28 -2.38
N PRO A 43 -1.77 10.51 -2.86
CA PRO A 43 -2.81 10.79 -3.83
C PRO A 43 -2.65 9.90 -5.06
N ALA A 44 -3.75 9.50 -5.70
CA ALA A 44 -3.69 8.67 -6.91
C ALA A 44 -2.90 9.35 -8.05
N THR A 45 -2.87 10.68 -8.09
CA THR A 45 -2.07 11.48 -9.05
C THR A 45 -0.56 11.38 -8.83
N ALA A 46 -0.13 10.98 -7.63
CA ALA A 46 1.27 10.79 -7.25
C ALA A 46 1.74 9.34 -7.42
N PHE A 47 0.89 8.46 -7.97
CA PHE A 47 1.18 7.04 -8.16
C PHE A 47 1.05 6.66 -9.64
N THR A 48 2.02 5.92 -10.16
CA THR A 48 1.97 5.38 -11.53
C THR A 48 2.33 3.90 -11.51
N LEU A 49 1.38 3.04 -11.89
CA LEU A 49 1.70 1.63 -12.16
C LEU A 49 2.49 1.54 -13.47
N LYS A 50 3.70 0.98 -13.40
CA LYS A 50 4.58 0.85 -14.58
C LYS A 50 4.32 -0.44 -15.35
N LYS A 51 3.97 -1.52 -14.65
CA LYS A 51 3.63 -2.83 -15.24
C LYS A 51 2.90 -3.74 -14.26
N GLY A 52 2.25 -4.77 -14.81
CA GLY A 52 1.71 -5.90 -14.06
C GLY A 52 0.27 -5.72 -13.58
N GLU A 53 -0.54 -4.88 -14.24
CA GLU A 53 -1.98 -4.75 -13.92
C GLU A 53 -2.68 -6.10 -14.09
N GLU A 54 -2.30 -6.87 -15.11
CA GLU A 54 -2.77 -8.23 -15.39
C GLU A 54 -2.29 -9.27 -14.35
N ALA A 55 -1.25 -8.96 -13.58
CA ALA A 55 -0.71 -9.81 -12.54
C ALA A 55 -1.32 -9.51 -11.16
N LEU A 56 -2.21 -8.52 -11.05
CA LEU A 56 -2.90 -8.16 -9.81
C LEU A 56 -4.17 -9.00 -9.63
N THR A 57 -4.38 -9.44 -8.41
CA THR A 57 -5.65 -10.00 -7.93
C THR A 57 -6.26 -9.02 -6.95
N GLU A 58 -7.52 -8.67 -7.19
CA GLU A 58 -8.28 -7.81 -6.29
C GLU A 58 -8.98 -8.64 -5.22
N TYR A 59 -8.93 -8.16 -3.98
CA TYR A 59 -9.76 -8.63 -2.89
C TYR A 59 -10.43 -7.45 -2.19
N ARG A 60 -11.73 -7.60 -1.92
CA ARG A 60 -12.53 -6.64 -1.16
C ARG A 60 -13.27 -7.36 -0.05
N PHE A 61 -13.34 -6.72 1.10
CA PHE A 61 -14.12 -7.21 2.24
C PHE A 61 -14.70 -6.03 3.01
N HIS A 62 -15.54 -6.33 4.00
CA HIS A 62 -16.19 -5.33 4.85
C HIS A 62 -16.96 -4.28 4.01
N THR A 63 -16.67 -2.98 4.12
CA THR A 63 -17.34 -1.93 3.34
C THR A 63 -16.98 -1.94 1.85
N GLN A 64 -16.04 -2.78 1.41
CA GLN A 64 -15.58 -2.92 0.02
C GLN A 64 -15.02 -1.63 -0.60
N LYS A 65 -14.72 -0.63 0.23
CA LYS A 65 -14.17 0.67 -0.18
C LYS A 65 -12.71 0.60 -0.62
N ILE A 66 -11.96 -0.35 -0.08
CA ILE A 66 -10.53 -0.54 -0.38
C ILE A 66 -10.39 -1.71 -1.34
N GLN A 67 -9.68 -1.48 -2.45
CA GLN A 67 -9.26 -2.48 -3.41
C GLN A 67 -7.90 -3.01 -2.96
N HIS A 68 -7.85 -4.14 -2.28
CA HIS A 68 -6.59 -4.78 -1.90
C HIS A 68 -6.03 -5.52 -3.12
N LEU A 69 -4.86 -5.09 -3.60
CA LEU A 69 -4.28 -5.55 -4.87
C LEU A 69 -2.98 -6.29 -4.59
N PHE A 70 -3.02 -7.61 -4.73
CA PHE A 70 -1.84 -8.46 -4.49
C PHE A 70 -1.41 -9.17 -5.76
N CYS A 71 -0.11 -9.42 -5.89
CA CYS A 71 0.44 -10.14 -7.03
C CYS A 71 -0.03 -11.60 -7.00
N ALA A 72 -0.70 -12.06 -8.05
CA ALA A 72 -1.16 -13.44 -8.20
C ALA A 72 -0.02 -14.47 -8.16
N THR A 73 1.22 -14.05 -8.46
CA THR A 73 2.39 -14.94 -8.50
C THR A 73 3.09 -15.07 -7.14
N CYS A 74 3.21 -14.00 -6.36
CA CYS A 74 3.97 -14.03 -5.09
C CYS A 74 3.15 -13.66 -3.84
N GLY A 75 1.87 -13.30 -3.98
CA GLY A 75 0.97 -12.99 -2.86
C GLY A 75 1.18 -11.61 -2.20
N ILE A 76 2.24 -10.89 -2.56
CA ILE A 76 2.55 -9.58 -2.00
C ILE A 76 1.54 -8.53 -2.45
N GLU A 77 0.90 -7.89 -1.46
CA GLU A 77 0.13 -6.64 -1.64
C GLU A 77 1.08 -5.48 -1.45
N SER A 78 1.62 -4.99 -2.56
CA SER A 78 2.52 -3.84 -2.56
C SER A 78 1.77 -2.51 -2.46
N PHE A 79 0.50 -2.47 -2.87
CA PHE A 79 -0.37 -1.32 -2.71
C PHE A 79 -1.86 -1.72 -2.70
N ALA A 80 -2.71 -0.81 -2.25
CA ALA A 80 -4.15 -0.87 -2.34
C ALA A 80 -4.71 0.46 -2.83
N ARG A 81 -5.85 0.44 -3.53
CA ARG A 81 -6.53 1.66 -4.03
C ARG A 81 -7.76 1.95 -3.16
N GLY A 82 -8.04 3.23 -2.92
CA GLY A 82 -9.21 3.65 -2.13
C GLY A 82 -9.47 5.15 -2.27
N ALA A 83 -10.20 5.70 -1.31
CA ALA A 83 -10.47 7.14 -1.22
C ALA A 83 -10.40 7.61 0.23
N MET A 84 -9.96 8.85 0.42
CA MET A 84 -10.04 9.57 1.69
C MET A 84 -11.51 9.90 2.03
N PRO A 85 -11.81 10.29 3.29
CA PRO A 85 -13.18 10.66 3.68
C PRO A 85 -13.79 11.81 2.85
N ASP A 86 -12.96 12.68 2.29
CA ASP A 86 -13.36 13.77 1.40
C ASP A 86 -13.58 13.33 -0.07
N GLY A 87 -13.39 12.05 -0.37
CA GLY A 87 -13.53 11.48 -1.72
C GLY A 87 -12.25 11.47 -2.55
N THR A 88 -11.14 12.03 -2.04
CA THR A 88 -9.88 12.08 -2.78
C THR A 88 -9.32 10.67 -3.03
N ALA A 89 -9.17 10.30 -4.31
CA ALA A 89 -8.60 9.02 -4.71
C ALA A 89 -7.17 8.88 -4.17
N THR A 90 -6.90 7.77 -3.48
CA THR A 90 -5.67 7.55 -2.71
C THR A 90 -5.16 6.13 -2.91
N VAL A 91 -3.85 5.98 -2.86
CA VAL A 91 -3.15 4.70 -2.89
C VAL A 91 -2.46 4.49 -1.55
N ALA A 92 -2.78 3.39 -0.87
CA ALA A 92 -2.06 2.94 0.30
C ALA A 92 -0.91 2.03 -0.16
N VAL A 93 0.33 2.46 0.07
CA VAL A 93 1.54 1.75 -0.37
C VAL A 93 2.18 1.06 0.81
N ASN A 94 2.49 -0.23 0.67
CA ASN A 94 3.29 -0.96 1.65
C ASN A 94 4.76 -0.53 1.50
N VAL A 95 5.29 0.21 2.47
CA VAL A 95 6.66 0.77 2.40
C VAL A 95 7.73 -0.32 2.38
N ARG A 96 7.41 -1.54 2.83
CA ARG A 96 8.27 -2.73 2.72
C ARG A 96 8.54 -3.14 1.27
N CYS A 97 7.77 -2.61 0.32
CA CYS A 97 7.88 -2.89 -1.10
C CYS A 97 8.57 -1.77 -1.89
N LEU A 98 9.07 -0.73 -1.20
CA LEU A 98 9.81 0.38 -1.82
C LEU A 98 11.31 0.09 -1.84
N ALA A 99 11.95 0.40 -2.96
CA ALA A 99 13.39 0.25 -3.11
C ALA A 99 14.14 1.21 -2.17
N GLY A 100 15.15 0.68 -1.47
CA GLY A 100 16.02 1.48 -0.59
C GLY A 100 15.37 1.94 0.73
N VAL A 101 14.20 1.42 1.08
CA VAL A 101 13.54 1.71 2.36
C VAL A 101 13.83 0.58 3.36
N GLU A 102 14.44 0.92 4.49
CA GLU A 102 14.65 0.00 5.60
C GLU A 102 13.48 0.11 6.61
N PRO A 103 12.58 -0.90 6.70
CA PRO A 103 11.39 -0.78 7.52
C PRO A 103 11.67 -0.65 9.02
N THR A 104 12.82 -1.13 9.48
CA THR A 104 13.21 -1.07 10.90
C THR A 104 13.62 0.34 11.35
N GLU A 105 13.91 1.25 10.42
CA GLU A 105 14.23 2.65 10.70
C GLU A 105 12.98 3.55 10.76
N LEU A 106 11.82 3.02 10.38
CA LEU A 106 10.55 3.77 10.38
C LEU A 106 9.88 3.76 11.75
N THR A 107 9.21 4.86 12.08
CA THR A 107 8.45 5.01 13.35
C THR A 107 6.95 5.20 13.06
N PRO A 108 6.23 4.14 12.66
CA PRO A 108 4.85 4.27 12.21
C PRO A 108 3.89 4.56 13.37
N THR A 109 2.88 5.38 13.07
CA THR A 109 1.75 5.60 13.97
C THR A 109 0.80 4.40 13.97
N VAL A 110 0.18 4.10 15.12
CA VAL A 110 -0.79 3.01 15.23
C VAL A 110 -2.18 3.54 14.88
N PHE A 111 -2.82 2.92 13.90
CA PHE A 111 -4.22 3.15 13.57
C PHE A 111 -5.09 2.01 14.11
N ASP A 112 -6.10 2.36 14.91
CA ASP A 112 -7.10 1.40 15.38
C ASP A 112 -8.15 1.14 14.29
N GLY A 113 -7.81 0.24 13.37
CA GLY A 113 -8.72 -0.23 12.32
C GLY A 113 -9.63 -1.36 12.75
N ARG A 114 -9.47 -1.90 13.96
CA ARG A 114 -10.39 -2.92 14.52
C ARG A 114 -11.72 -2.31 14.93
N SER A 115 -11.72 -1.05 15.34
CA SER A 115 -12.90 -0.29 15.79
C SER A 115 -13.56 0.52 14.67
N ARG A 116 -13.29 0.21 13.39
CA ARG A 116 -13.75 0.95 12.22
C ARG A 116 -14.68 0.13 11.34
#